data_AF-A0A1I5K6Z8-F1
#
_entry.id   AF-A0A1I5K6Z8-F1
#
_cell.length_a   1.000
_cell.length_b   1.000
_cell.length_c   1.000
_cell.angle_alpha   90.00
_cell.angle_beta   90.00
_cell.angle_gamma   90.00
#
_symmetry.space_group_name_H-M   'P 1'
#
loop_
_entity.id
_entity.type
_entity.pdbx_description
1 polymer ?
#
loop_
_entity_poly.entity_id
_entity_poly.type
_entity_poly.pdbx_seq_one_letter_code
_entity_poly.pdbx_strand_id
1 'polypeptide(L)' 'MSHANARLTFHGRCLLVRRVVFGGRPVAHVAAELGVSRQCAHRWVGRYRRQGWDGLADRR' A
#
# COMPACT_ATOMS: atom_id res chain seq x y z
N MET A 1 -10.29 13.01 -12.74
CA MET A 1 -9.80 12.05 -11.72
C MET A 1 -8.59 11.34 -12.30
N SER A 2 -7.43 11.99 -12.27
CA SER A 2 -6.28 11.62 -13.09
C SER A 2 -5.14 11.17 -12.17
N HIS A 3 -4.84 9.87 -12.22
CA HIS A 3 -3.58 9.23 -11.80
C HIS A 3 -3.05 9.41 -10.37
N ALA A 4 -3.88 9.19 -9.33
CA ALA A 4 -3.38 8.87 -7.98
C ALA A 4 -2.91 7.41 -7.81
N ASN A 5 -2.92 6.64 -8.92
CA ASN A 5 -2.38 5.28 -9.00
C ASN A 5 -1.09 5.26 -9.83
N ALA A 6 -0.31 6.35 -9.83
CA ALA A 6 1.08 6.28 -10.29
C ALA A 6 1.74 5.14 -9.50
N ARG A 7 2.22 4.12 -10.23
CA ARG A 7 2.61 2.81 -9.69
C ARG A 7 3.42 3.02 -8.41
N LEU A 8 2.81 2.73 -7.27
CA LEU A 8 3.52 2.77 -6.00
C LEU A 8 4.74 1.87 -6.19
N THR A 9 5.95 2.45 -6.06
CA THR A 9 7.20 1.70 -6.16
C THR A 9 7.13 0.55 -5.15
N PHE A 10 7.88 -0.53 -5.38
CA PHE A 10 7.91 -1.64 -4.41
C PHE A 10 8.23 -1.11 -3.00
N HIS A 11 9.15 -0.16 -2.90
CA HIS A 11 9.47 0.53 -1.65
C HIS A 11 8.26 1.26 -1.05
N GLY A 12 7.47 1.99 -1.84
CA GLY A 12 6.25 2.64 -1.36
C GLY A 12 5.20 1.64 -0.84
N ARG A 13 5.06 0.47 -1.49
CA ARG A 13 4.18 -0.61 -1.03
C ARG A 13 4.65 -1.17 0.32
N CYS A 14 5.95 -1.39 0.46
CA CYS A 14 6.54 -1.83 1.72
C CYS A 14 6.36 -0.80 2.84
N LEU A 15 6.54 0.49 2.54
CA LEU A 15 6.36 1.57 3.51
C LEU A 15 4.91 1.67 3.98
N LEU A 16 3.95 1.58 3.05
CA LEU A 16 2.53 1.53 3.36
C LEU A 16 2.22 0.39 4.34
N VAL A 17 2.66 -0.82 4.01
CA VAL A 17 2.43 -2.00 4.85
C VAL A 17 3.12 -1.87 6.21
N ARG A 18 4.37 -1.39 6.25
CA ARG A 18 5.08 -1.14 7.51
C ARG A 18 4.28 -0.21 8.42
N ARG A 19 3.86 0.95 7.92
CA ARG A 19 3.13 1.94 8.72
C ARG A 19 1.75 1.45 9.17
N VAL A 20 1.03 0.74 8.30
CA VAL A 20 -0.32 0.26 8.62
C VAL A 20 -0.29 -0.97 9.51
N VAL A 21 0.42 -2.01 9.11
CA VAL A 21 0.34 -3.33 9.76
C VAL A 21 1.20 -3.39 11.00
N PHE A 22 2.41 -2.84 10.95
CA PHE A 22 3.34 -2.88 12.08
C PHE A 22 3.23 -1.62 12.95
N GLY A 23 2.96 -0.46 12.33
CA GLY A 23 2.74 0.80 13.04
C GLY A 23 1.32 1.02 13.54
N GLY A 24 0.37 0.11 13.24
CA GLY A 24 -1.03 0.21 13.67
C GLY A 24 -1.78 1.44 13.12
N ARG A 25 -1.21 2.15 12.14
CA ARG A 25 -1.78 3.42 11.65
C ARG A 25 -2.97 3.15 10.71
N PRO A 26 -4.02 3.99 10.73
CA PRO A 26 -5.13 3.86 9.80
C PRO A 26 -4.68 3.96 8.34
N VAL A 27 -5.19 3.05 7.49
CA VAL A 27 -4.87 2.99 6.05
C VAL A 27 -5.14 4.33 5.36
N ALA A 28 -6.23 5.01 5.72
CA ALA A 28 -6.61 6.28 5.11
C ALA A 28 -5.58 7.39 5.34
N HIS A 29 -5.01 7.49 6.55
CA HIS A 29 -3.98 8.48 6.87
C HIS A 29 -2.69 8.19 6.10
N VAL A 30 -2.24 6.94 6.10
CA VAL A 30 -1.01 6.56 5.38
C VAL A 30 -1.19 6.70 3.87
N ALA A 31 -2.39 6.42 3.34
CA ALA A 31 -2.69 6.62 1.93
C ALA A 31 -2.57 8.10 1.52
N ALA A 32 -3.11 9.02 2.33
CA ALA A 32 -2.99 10.45 2.09
C ALA A 32 -1.52 10.93 2.16
N GLU A 33 -0.75 10.47 3.14
CA GLU A 33 0.69 10.79 3.25
C GLU A 33 1.52 10.32 2.06
N LEU A 34 1.18 9.15 1.51
CA LEU A 34 1.90 8.56 0.38
C LEU A 34 1.35 9.00 -0.98
N GLY A 35 0.35 9.89 -1.01
CA GLY A 35 -0.25 10.40 -2.24
C GLY A 35 -0.98 9.34 -3.06
N VAL A 36 -1.50 8.28 -2.42
CA VAL A 36 -2.24 7.21 -3.10
C VAL A 36 -3.70 7.15 -2.70
N SER A 37 -4.52 6.63 -3.60
CA SER A 37 -5.93 6.40 -3.29
C SER A 37 -6.08 5.39 -2.13
N ARG A 38 -7.08 5.63 -1.27
CA ARG A 38 -7.44 4.70 -0.17
C ARG A 38 -7.69 3.29 -0.69
N GLN A 39 -8.35 3.16 -1.84
CA GLN A 39 -8.65 1.86 -2.46
C GLN A 39 -7.37 1.13 -2.89
N CYS A 40 -6.39 1.82 -3.46
CA CYS A 40 -5.08 1.25 -3.79
C CYS A 40 -4.35 0.79 -2.52
N ALA A 41 -4.38 1.62 -1.47
CA ALA A 41 -3.74 1.29 -0.20
C ALA A 41 -4.37 0.04 0.44
N HIS A 42 -5.71 -0.04 0.51
CA HIS A 42 -6.41 -1.22 1.01
C HIS A 42 -6.09 -2.48 0.20
N ARG A 43 -5.99 -2.37 -1.13
CA ARG A 43 -5.61 -3.49 -2.00
C ARG A 43 -4.24 -4.06 -1.62
N TRP A 44 -3.24 -3.20 -1.42
CA TRP A 44 -1.89 -3.64 -1.06
C TRP A 44 -1.81 -4.22 0.34
N VAL A 45 -2.44 -3.58 1.32
CA VAL A 45 -2.52 -4.10 2.70
C VAL A 45 -3.23 -5.46 2.73
N GLY A 46 -4.34 -5.60 2.01
CA GLY A 46 -5.05 -6.88 1.89
C GLY A 46 -4.23 -7.96 1.20
N ARG A 47 -3.45 -7.59 0.17
CA ARG A 47 -2.55 -8.52 -0.50
C ARG A 47 -1.43 -9.00 0.42
N TYR A 48 -0.80 -8.09 1.18
CA TYR A 48 0.19 -8.45 2.20
C TYR A 48 -0.38 -9.40 3.25
N ARG A 49 -1.60 -9.14 3.76
CA ARG A 49 -2.24 -10.03 4.74
C ARG A 49 -2.48 -11.45 4.21
N ARG A 50 -2.65 -11.62 2.90
CA ARG A 50 -2.89 -12.94 2.28
C ARG A 50 -1.62 -13.66 1.82
N GLN A 51 -0.60 -12.93 1.40
CA GLN A 51 0.56 -13.49 0.69
C GLN A 51 1.90 -13.06 1.30
N GLY A 52 1.89 -12.32 2.40
CA GLY A 52 3.10 -11.74 3.01
C GLY A 52 3.81 -10.76 2.07
N TRP A 53 5.13 -10.66 2.24
CA TRP A 53 5.98 -9.76 1.46
C TRP A 53 6.00 -10.10 -0.04
N ASP A 54 5.88 -11.37 -0.39
CA ASP A 54 5.84 -11.84 -1.78
C ASP A 54 4.63 -11.29 -2.55
N GLY A 55 3.54 -11.00 -1.83
CA GLY A 55 2.38 -10.33 -2.40
C GLY A 55 2.67 -8.90 -2.87
N LEU A 56 3.68 -8.22 -2.32
CA LEU A 56 3.99 -6.83 -2.68
C LEU A 56 4.83 -6.71 -3.97
N ALA A 57 5.50 -7.79 -4.37
CA ALA A 57 6.22 -7.85 -5.64
C ALA A 57 5.21 -7.70 -6.81
N ASP A 58 5.60 -6.95 -7.85
CA ASP A 58 4.83 -6.93 -9.09
C ASP A 58 4.90 -8.33 -9.69
N ARG A 59 3.78 -9.06 -9.67
CA ARG A 59 3.61 -10.22 -10.54
C ARG A 59 3.40 -9.66 -11.93
N ARG A 60 4.46 -9.73 -12.74
CA ARG A 60 4.36 -9.51 -14.18
C ARG A 60 3.52 -10.61 -14.81
#